data_AF-B8M0G2-F1
#
_entry.id   AF-B8M0G2-F1
#
_cell.length_a   1.000
_cell.length_b   1.000
_cell.length_c   1.000
_cell.angle_alpha   90.00
_cell.angle_beta   90.00
_cell.angle_gamma   90.00
#
_symmetry.space_group_name_H-M   'P 1'
#
loop_
_entity.id
_entity.type
_entity.pdbx_description
1 polymer ?
#
loop_
_entity_poly.entity_id
_entity_poly.type
_entity_poly.pdbx_seq_one_letter_code
_entity_poly.pdbx_strand_id
1 'polypeptide(L)'
;MYALYTSKNNLPILAMIGHWLTEDFFYKERVLEFIELHGIHSSENIAIAIQTTLSQLNLGEKLITITGDNASNNETMASELFHLLNSDWERSSQIHRTLTKFNELTLFVSKRKSQISLAIPVYYELHDLLCEGSESQWSFKELDPDIASALKEGLKKYMKYYTFMNESEIY
;
A
#
# COMPACT_ATOMS: atom_id res chain seq x y z
N MET A 1 8.89 15.97 12.78
CA MET A 1 8.51 16.56 14.08
C MET A 1 7.04 16.91 14.03
N TYR A 2 6.30 16.67 15.10
CA TYR A 2 4.96 17.23 15.27
C TYR A 2 4.88 17.97 16.61
N ALA A 3 3.97 18.94 16.68
CA ALA A 3 3.67 19.69 17.89
C ALA A 3 2.16 19.83 18.04
N LEU A 4 1.68 19.65 19.27
CA LEU A 4 0.29 19.89 19.62
C LEU A 4 0.20 21.22 20.38
N TYR A 5 -0.64 22.13 19.90
CA TYR A 5 -0.81 23.44 20.50
C TYR A 5 -2.29 23.79 20.64
N THR A 6 -2.70 24.25 21.82
CA THR A 6 -4.05 24.80 22.02
C THR A 6 -4.04 26.29 21.76
N SER A 7 -4.78 26.72 20.73
CA SER A 7 -4.93 28.13 20.39
C SER A 7 -5.65 28.92 21.50
N LYS A 8 -5.55 30.25 21.45
CA LYS A 8 -6.25 31.15 22.38
C LYS A 8 -7.79 30.98 22.37
N ASN A 9 -8.34 30.37 21.33
CA ASN A 9 -9.77 30.08 21.20
C ASN A 9 -10.12 28.66 21.69
N ASN A 10 -9.23 27.99 22.43
CA ASN A 10 -9.34 26.60 22.88
C ASN A 10 -9.45 25.56 21.76
N LEU A 11 -8.95 25.88 20.56
CA LEU A 11 -8.90 24.92 19.45
C LEU A 11 -7.56 24.18 19.48
N PRO A 12 -7.53 22.84 19.54
CA PRO A 12 -6.32 22.05 19.45
C PRO A 12 -5.81 22.06 18.00
N ILE A 13 -4.54 22.35 17.83
CA ILE A 13 -3.90 22.40 16.53
C ILE A 13 -2.70 21.46 16.51
N LEU A 14 -2.70 20.57 15.52
CA LEU A 14 -1.57 19.72 15.18
C LEU A 14 -0.75 20.40 14.08
N ALA A 15 0.49 20.74 14.38
CA ALA A 15 1.46 21.19 13.39
C ALA A 15 2.42 20.05 13.08
N MET A 16 2.60 19.75 11.79
CA MET A 16 3.56 18.76 11.30
C MET A 16 4.68 19.44 10.52
N ILE A 17 5.93 19.18 10.91
CA ILE A 17 7.12 19.72 10.26
C ILE A 17 7.98 18.55 9.80
N GLY A 18 8.23 18.51 8.50
CA GLY A 18 9.11 17.55 7.85
C GLY A 18 10.53 18.07 7.87
N HIS A 19 11.46 17.20 8.24
CA HIS A 19 12.90 17.46 8.20
C HIS A 19 13.53 16.38 7.32
N TRP A 20 14.34 16.78 6.34
CA TRP A 20 15.01 15.82 5.46
C TRP A 20 16.34 16.37 4.94
N LEU A 21 17.17 15.47 4.42
CA LEU A 21 18.39 15.79 3.69
C LEU A 21 18.14 15.61 2.19
N THR A 22 18.65 16.51 1.37
CA THR A 22 18.70 16.32 -0.08
C THR A 22 19.77 15.31 -0.47
N GLU A 23 19.80 14.91 -1.75
CA GLU A 23 20.86 14.03 -2.30
C GLU A 23 22.27 14.61 -2.07
N ASP A 24 22.40 15.95 -2.13
CA ASP A 24 23.64 16.68 -1.82
C ASP A 24 23.87 16.89 -0.31
N PHE A 25 23.17 16.16 0.57
CA PHE A 25 23.26 16.27 2.03
C PHE A 25 22.93 17.66 2.61
N PHE A 26 22.12 18.47 1.91
CA PHE A 26 21.64 19.74 2.46
C PHE A 26 20.39 19.53 3.31
N TYR A 27 20.42 20.06 4.52
CA TYR A 27 19.26 20.08 5.42
C TYR A 27 18.13 20.95 4.86
N LYS A 28 16.92 20.41 4.94
CA LYS A 28 15.67 21.07 4.60
C LYS A 28 14.64 20.83 5.70
N GLU A 29 13.84 21.85 5.95
CA GLU A 29 12.66 21.76 6.80
C GLU A 29 11.48 22.46 6.14
N ARG A 30 10.28 21.94 6.36
CA ARG A 30 9.04 22.55 5.89
C ARG A 30 7.85 22.13 6.73
N VAL A 31 6.93 23.06 6.96
CA VAL A 31 5.59 22.71 7.47
C VAL A 31 4.91 21.83 6.41
N LEU A 32 4.59 20.61 6.80
CA LEU A 32 3.89 19.65 5.97
C LEU A 32 2.39 19.89 6.06
N GLU A 33 1.88 20.11 7.27
CA GLU A 33 0.44 20.26 7.50
C GLU A 33 0.15 21.01 8.81
N PHE A 34 -1.00 21.66 8.85
CA PHE A 34 -1.49 22.39 10.02
C PHE A 34 -3.00 22.13 10.20
N ILE A 35 -3.33 21.19 11.09
CA ILE A 35 -4.68 20.62 11.23
C ILE A 35 -5.31 21.07 12.54
N GLU A 36 -6.53 21.59 12.48
CA GLU A 36 -7.39 21.72 13.66
C GLU A 36 -7.99 20.36 14.01
N LEU A 37 -7.66 19.82 15.18
CA LEU A 37 -8.18 18.53 15.62
C LEU A 37 -9.61 18.69 16.16
N HIS A 38 -10.58 18.07 15.50
CA HIS A 38 -11.98 18.15 15.91
C HIS A 38 -12.32 16.99 16.86
N GLY A 39 -12.75 17.28 18.08
CA GLY A 39 -13.23 16.28 19.05
C GLY A 39 -12.28 15.99 20.22
N ILE A 40 -12.49 14.86 20.91
CA ILE A 40 -11.65 14.42 22.03
C ILE A 40 -10.23 14.17 21.49
N HIS A 41 -9.22 14.69 22.20
CA HIS A 41 -7.80 14.53 21.90
C HIS A 41 -7.32 13.08 22.14
N SER A 42 -7.99 12.08 21.55
CA SER A 42 -7.48 10.72 21.58
C SER A 42 -6.18 10.66 20.77
N SER A 43 -5.23 9.87 21.27
CA SER A 43 -4.03 9.47 20.53
C SER A 43 -4.37 8.99 19.12
N GLU A 44 -5.51 8.31 18.99
CA GLU A 44 -5.98 7.70 17.75
C GLU A 44 -6.27 8.76 16.68
N ASN A 45 -6.93 9.86 17.05
CA ASN A 45 -7.22 10.95 16.12
C ASN A 45 -5.94 11.62 15.60
N ILE A 46 -4.92 11.72 16.46
CA ILE A 46 -3.61 12.29 16.08
C ILE A 46 -2.88 11.32 15.15
N ALA A 47 -2.87 10.03 15.47
CA ALA A 47 -2.25 9.00 14.64
C ALA A 47 -2.87 8.96 13.23
N ILE A 48 -4.21 9.00 13.14
CA ILE A 48 -4.94 9.02 11.85
C ILE A 48 -4.62 10.29 11.06
N ALA A 49 -4.58 11.47 11.70
CA ALA A 49 -4.26 12.73 11.03
C ALA A 49 -2.83 12.73 10.46
N ILE A 50 -1.87 12.19 11.23
CA ILE A 50 -0.48 12.03 10.78
C ILE A 50 -0.39 11.05 9.62
N GLN A 51 -1.01 9.87 9.73
CA GLN A 51 -1.03 8.85 8.68
C GLN A 51 -1.65 9.40 7.39
N THR A 52 -2.77 10.13 7.50
CA THR A 52 -3.45 10.71 6.34
C THR A 52 -2.55 11.71 5.63
N THR A 53 -1.88 12.60 6.38
CA THR A 53 -0.94 13.58 5.84
C THR A 53 0.24 12.90 5.13
N LEU A 54 0.82 11.87 5.75
CA LEU A 54 1.92 11.11 5.16
C LEU A 54 1.51 10.41 3.86
N SER A 55 0.30 9.84 3.82
CA SER A 55 -0.26 9.20 2.63
C SER A 55 -0.52 10.21 1.51
N GLN A 56 -1.11 11.38 1.81
CA GLN A 56 -1.36 12.44 0.83
C GLN A 56 -0.08 12.99 0.20
N LEU A 57 1.00 13.06 0.98
CA LEU A 57 2.30 13.54 0.51
C LEU A 57 3.18 12.43 -0.08
N ASN A 58 2.73 11.17 -0.10
CA ASN A 58 3.53 9.99 -0.48
C ASN A 58 4.85 9.92 0.31
N LEU A 59 4.79 10.20 1.61
CA LEU A 59 5.94 10.21 2.52
C LEU A 59 5.99 9.01 3.46
N GLY A 60 4.98 8.14 3.46
CA GLY A 60 4.92 6.96 4.35
C GLY A 60 6.19 6.11 4.29
N GLU A 61 6.65 5.77 3.08
CA GLU A 61 7.87 4.95 2.88
C GLU A 61 9.18 5.70 3.17
N LYS A 62 9.13 7.03 3.27
CA LYS A 62 10.30 7.90 3.51
C LYS A 62 10.42 8.34 4.97
N LEU A 63 9.48 7.91 5.82
CA LEU A 63 9.48 8.23 7.22
C LEU A 63 10.54 7.42 7.95
N ILE A 64 11.52 8.09 8.55
CA ILE A 64 12.57 7.45 9.36
C ILE A 64 12.23 7.53 10.85
N THR A 65 11.76 8.70 11.30
CA THR A 65 11.50 8.97 12.71
C THR A 65 10.43 10.03 12.88
N ILE A 66 9.75 9.96 14.01
CA ILE A 66 8.80 10.98 14.46
C ILE A 66 9.27 11.48 15.81
N THR A 67 9.29 12.80 15.94
CA THR A 67 9.62 13.49 17.19
C THR A 67 8.42 14.32 17.62
N GLY A 68 7.98 14.14 18.86
CA GLY A 68 6.91 14.89 19.50
C GLY A 68 7.42 15.63 20.74
N ASP A 69 6.54 16.40 21.38
CA ASP A 69 6.79 16.98 22.70
C ASP A 69 6.78 15.91 23.82
N ASN A 70 6.92 16.30 25.08
CA ASN A 70 6.88 15.37 26.22
C ASN A 70 5.45 15.26 26.79
N ALA A 71 4.48 14.91 25.94
CA ALA A 71 3.10 14.70 26.33
C ALA A 71 2.81 13.20 26.54
N SER A 72 2.03 12.86 27.57
CA SER A 72 1.76 11.47 27.97
C SER A 72 1.01 10.65 26.92
N ASN A 73 0.33 11.30 25.99
CA ASN A 73 -0.40 10.67 24.88
C ASN A 73 0.52 10.28 23.70
N ASN A 74 1.77 10.75 23.68
CA ASN A 74 2.67 10.55 22.55
C ASN A 74 3.12 9.09 22.40
N GLU A 75 3.26 8.35 23.50
CA GLU A 75 3.60 6.93 23.47
C GLU A 75 2.47 6.10 22.85
N THR A 76 1.23 6.32 23.30
CA THR A 76 0.05 5.64 22.75
C THR A 76 -0.15 5.99 21.27
N MET A 77 -0.02 7.27 20.91
CA MET A 77 -0.12 7.71 19.52
C MET A 77 0.97 7.08 18.64
N ALA A 78 2.22 7.04 19.11
CA ALA A 78 3.31 6.43 18.36
C ALA A 78 3.07 4.93 18.11
N SER A 79 2.51 4.22 19.10
CA SER A 79 2.14 2.80 18.94
C SER A 79 1.02 2.62 17.91
N GLU A 80 -0.05 3.41 17.99
CA GLU A 80 -1.17 3.35 17.04
C GLU A 80 -0.71 3.68 15.62
N LEU A 81 0.08 4.75 15.47
CA LEU A 81 0.65 5.15 14.19
C LEU A 81 1.58 4.08 13.61
N PHE A 82 2.40 3.44 14.45
CA PHE A 82 3.24 2.33 14.02
C PHE A 82 2.40 1.18 13.47
N HIS A 83 1.31 0.81 14.14
CA HIS A 83 0.41 -0.23 13.66
C HIS A 83 -0.23 0.14 12.31
N LEU A 84 -0.73 1.37 12.16
CA LEU A 84 -1.34 1.86 10.92
C LEU A 84 -0.35 1.83 9.75
N LEU A 85 0.86 2.36 9.95
CA LEU A 85 1.89 2.39 8.91
C LEU A 85 2.36 0.98 8.54
N ASN A 86 2.49 0.08 9.52
CA ASN A 86 2.90 -1.29 9.26
C ASN A 86 1.83 -2.06 8.47
N SER A 87 0.54 -1.86 8.77
CA SER A 87 -0.54 -2.47 7.98
C SER A 87 -0.58 -1.95 6.55
N ASP A 88 -0.38 -0.64 6.35
CA ASP A 88 -0.36 -0.03 5.02
C ASP A 88 0.84 -0.52 4.19
N TRP A 89 2.00 -0.65 4.83
CA TRP A 89 3.20 -1.18 4.20
C TRP A 89 3.02 -2.65 3.79
N GLU A 90 2.49 -3.48 4.68
CA GLU A 90 2.25 -4.90 4.39
C GLU A 90 1.28 -5.05 3.21
N ARG A 91 0.15 -4.33 3.22
CA ARG A 91 -0.81 -4.33 2.10
C ARG A 91 -0.15 -3.88 0.79
N SER A 92 0.64 -2.81 0.82
CA SER A 92 1.35 -2.29 -0.37
C SER A 92 2.38 -3.29 -0.92
N SER A 93 3.14 -3.91 -0.03
CA SER A 93 4.09 -4.98 -0.36
C SER A 93 3.39 -6.16 -1.05
N GLN A 94 2.23 -6.58 -0.53
CA GLN A 94 1.44 -7.67 -1.11
C GLN A 94 0.87 -7.31 -2.50
N ILE A 95 0.39 -6.08 -2.69
CA ILE A 95 -0.05 -5.59 -4.00
C ILE A 95 1.14 -5.61 -4.97
N HIS A 96 2.29 -5.07 -4.58
CA HIS A 96 3.48 -5.02 -5.42
C HIS A 96 3.95 -6.43 -5.82
N ARG A 97 4.06 -7.36 -4.87
CA ARG A 97 4.42 -8.77 -5.12
C ARG A 97 3.49 -9.40 -6.15
N THR A 98 2.19 -9.19 -5.99
CA THR A 98 1.16 -9.70 -6.88
C THR A 98 1.32 -9.11 -8.29
N LEU A 99 1.34 -7.78 -8.41
CA LEU A 99 1.42 -7.08 -9.70
C LEU A 99 2.75 -7.32 -10.44
N THR A 100 3.86 -7.48 -9.72
CA THR A 100 5.16 -7.80 -10.33
C THR A 100 5.10 -9.08 -11.13
N LYS A 101 4.42 -10.11 -10.63
CA LYS A 101 4.26 -11.37 -11.38
C LYS A 101 3.41 -11.21 -12.64
N PHE A 102 2.31 -10.45 -12.57
CA PHE A 102 1.55 -10.11 -13.79
C PHE A 102 2.38 -9.33 -14.80
N ASN A 103 3.22 -8.41 -14.32
CA ASN A 103 4.11 -7.64 -15.17
C ASN A 103 5.19 -8.52 -15.82
N GLU A 104 5.77 -9.49 -15.10
CA GLU A 104 6.71 -10.48 -15.65
C GLU A 104 6.08 -11.27 -16.81
N LEU A 105 4.88 -11.81 -16.61
CA LEU A 105 4.14 -12.56 -17.63
C LEU A 105 3.79 -11.68 -18.84
N THR A 106 3.30 -10.47 -18.60
CA THR A 106 2.94 -9.52 -19.68
C THR A 106 4.16 -9.11 -20.50
N LEU A 107 5.28 -8.83 -19.82
CA LEU A 107 6.54 -8.47 -20.47
C LEU A 107 7.12 -9.64 -21.27
N PHE A 108 6.98 -10.87 -20.76
CA PHE A 108 7.37 -12.08 -21.47
C PHE A 108 6.61 -12.23 -22.79
N VAL A 109 5.30 -12.05 -22.79
CA VAL A 109 4.47 -12.08 -24.01
C VAL A 109 4.84 -10.93 -24.96
N SER A 110 5.06 -9.72 -24.42
CA SER A 110 5.33 -8.53 -25.22
C SER A 110 6.69 -8.56 -25.95
N LYS A 111 7.74 -9.08 -25.30
CA LYS A 111 9.10 -9.11 -25.88
C LYS A 111 9.29 -10.18 -26.96
N ARG A 112 8.47 -11.23 -26.98
CA ARG A 112 8.61 -12.32 -27.95
C ARG A 112 7.76 -12.01 -29.18
N LYS A 113 8.33 -12.19 -30.38
CA LYS A 113 7.53 -12.18 -31.62
C LYS A 113 6.43 -13.24 -31.47
N SER A 114 5.19 -12.80 -31.56
CA SER A 114 3.96 -13.51 -31.21
C SER A 114 3.86 -14.85 -31.96
N GLN A 115 4.38 -15.92 -31.36
CA GLN A 115 4.09 -17.29 -31.78
C GLN A 115 3.02 -17.86 -30.85
N ILE A 116 1.90 -18.26 -31.43
CA ILE A 116 0.72 -18.82 -30.74
C ILE A 116 1.10 -19.99 -29.82
N SER A 117 2.11 -20.78 -30.20
CA SER A 117 2.62 -21.90 -29.40
C SER A 117 3.18 -21.49 -28.03
N LEU A 118 3.65 -20.24 -27.88
CA LEU A 118 4.20 -19.72 -26.63
C LEU A 118 3.14 -19.09 -25.72
N ALA A 119 1.90 -18.97 -26.18
CA ALA A 119 0.81 -18.48 -25.35
C ALA A 119 0.43 -19.53 -24.29
N ILE A 120 0.47 -20.81 -24.64
CA ILE A 120 0.03 -21.92 -23.78
C ILE A 120 0.76 -21.94 -22.43
N PRO A 121 2.11 -21.90 -22.35
CA PRO A 121 2.81 -21.85 -21.07
C PRO A 121 2.44 -20.63 -20.22
N VAL A 122 2.24 -19.46 -20.85
CA VAL A 122 1.86 -18.23 -20.15
C VAL A 122 0.45 -18.34 -19.56
N TYR A 123 -0.48 -18.98 -20.28
CA TYR A 123 -1.82 -19.24 -19.76
C TYR A 123 -1.78 -20.14 -18.52
N TYR A 124 -0.97 -21.21 -18.54
CA TYR A 124 -0.79 -22.07 -17.37
C TYR A 124 -0.13 -21.33 -16.20
N GLU A 125 0.95 -20.58 -16.43
CA GLU A 125 1.58 -19.78 -15.37
C GLU A 125 0.64 -18.72 -14.78
N LEU A 126 -0.19 -18.09 -15.61
CA LEU A 126 -1.21 -17.14 -15.16
C LEU A 126 -2.31 -17.82 -14.35
N HIS A 127 -2.76 -19.01 -14.77
CA HIS A 127 -3.73 -19.81 -14.03
C HIS A 127 -3.19 -20.20 -12.66
N ASP A 128 -1.96 -20.72 -12.60
CA ASP A 128 -1.33 -21.16 -11.36
C ASP A 128 -1.18 -19.99 -10.39
N LEU A 129 -0.73 -18.83 -10.89
CA LEU A 129 -0.67 -17.61 -10.11
C LEU A 129 -2.03 -17.19 -9.51
N LEU A 130 -3.09 -17.21 -10.35
CA LEU A 130 -4.43 -16.81 -9.92
C LEU A 130 -5.00 -17.82 -8.90
N CYS A 131 -4.76 -19.11 -9.11
CA CYS A 131 -5.16 -20.18 -8.20
C CYS A 131 -4.42 -20.05 -6.85
N GLU A 132 -3.09 -20.01 -6.86
CA GLU A 132 -2.27 -19.85 -5.66
C GLU A 132 -2.67 -18.62 -4.84
N GLY A 133 -2.88 -17.49 -5.53
CA GLY A 133 -3.34 -16.25 -4.90
C GLY A 133 -4.74 -16.33 -4.33
N SER A 134 -5.68 -16.95 -5.04
CA SER A 134 -7.07 -17.11 -4.59
C SER A 134 -7.21 -18.05 -3.39
N GLU A 135 -6.33 -19.06 -3.30
CA GLU A 135 -6.30 -20.03 -2.20
C GLU A 135 -5.36 -19.60 -1.07
N SER A 136 -4.69 -18.44 -1.21
CA SER A 136 -3.69 -17.93 -0.26
C SER A 136 -2.57 -18.93 0.04
N GLN A 137 -2.09 -19.61 -1.00
CA GLN A 137 -1.06 -20.64 -0.91
C GLN A 137 0.33 -20.11 -1.24
N TRP A 138 1.36 -20.84 -0.80
CA TRP A 138 2.78 -20.59 -1.14
C TRP A 138 3.23 -19.14 -0.89
N SER A 139 3.52 -18.42 -1.98
CA SER A 139 3.99 -17.04 -1.98
C SER A 139 2.90 -16.04 -1.60
N PHE A 140 1.65 -16.48 -1.44
CA PHE A 140 0.47 -15.68 -1.15
C PHE A 140 -0.17 -16.02 0.21
N LYS A 141 0.57 -16.67 1.12
CA LYS A 141 0.09 -16.87 2.49
C LYS A 141 -0.21 -15.52 3.16
N GLU A 142 -1.34 -15.46 3.86
CA GLU A 142 -1.79 -14.28 4.62
C GLU A 142 -2.03 -13.03 3.75
N LEU A 143 -2.52 -13.23 2.52
CA LEU A 143 -2.98 -12.13 1.69
C LEU A 143 -4.09 -11.33 2.36
N ASP A 144 -4.03 -10.01 2.19
CA ASP A 144 -5.14 -9.10 2.46
C ASP A 144 -6.42 -9.62 1.75
N PRO A 145 -7.56 -9.71 2.46
CA PRO A 145 -8.79 -10.28 1.92
C PRO A 145 -9.27 -9.62 0.62
N ASP A 146 -9.04 -8.31 0.46
CA ASP A 146 -9.43 -7.58 -0.76
C ASP A 146 -8.57 -8.04 -1.95
N ILE A 147 -7.27 -8.24 -1.72
CA ILE A 147 -6.34 -8.72 -2.75
C ILE A 147 -6.69 -10.16 -3.14
N ALA A 148 -6.94 -11.03 -2.17
CA ALA A 148 -7.36 -12.41 -2.43
C ALA A 148 -8.70 -12.47 -3.21
N SER A 149 -9.65 -11.61 -2.84
CA SER A 149 -10.94 -11.46 -3.55
C SER A 149 -10.72 -10.99 -4.99
N ALA A 150 -9.85 -10.00 -5.22
CA ALA A 150 -9.51 -9.53 -6.55
C ALA A 150 -8.87 -10.62 -7.42
N LEU A 151 -7.97 -11.44 -6.85
CA LEU A 151 -7.36 -12.58 -7.55
C LEU A 151 -8.40 -13.65 -7.89
N LYS A 152 -9.35 -13.91 -7.00
CA LYS A 152 -10.46 -14.83 -7.25
C LYS A 152 -11.37 -14.35 -8.39
N GLU A 153 -11.70 -13.06 -8.44
CA GLU A 153 -12.44 -12.50 -9.58
C GLU A 153 -11.62 -12.55 -10.88
N GLY A 154 -10.31 -12.34 -10.80
CA GLY A 154 -9.37 -12.55 -11.90
C GLY A 154 -9.43 -13.99 -12.44
N LEU A 155 -9.41 -14.99 -11.55
CA LEU A 155 -9.52 -16.41 -11.89
C LEU A 155 -10.85 -16.73 -12.58
N LYS A 156 -11.98 -16.21 -12.08
CA LYS A 156 -13.29 -16.38 -12.74
C LYS A 156 -13.28 -15.83 -14.16
N LYS A 157 -12.69 -14.64 -14.36
CA LYS A 157 -12.58 -14.00 -15.67
C LYS A 157 -11.67 -14.81 -16.59
N TYR A 158 -10.54 -15.30 -16.09
CA TYR A 158 -9.65 -16.22 -16.81
C TYR A 158 -10.42 -17.45 -17.30
N MET A 159 -11.12 -18.15 -16.41
CA MET A 159 -11.86 -19.37 -16.74
C MET A 159 -12.93 -19.13 -17.80
N LYS A 160 -13.65 -18.01 -17.70
CA LYS A 160 -14.64 -17.62 -18.71
C LYS A 160 -14.02 -17.51 -20.11
N TYR A 161 -12.87 -16.85 -20.25
CA TYR A 161 -12.20 -16.73 -21.55
C TYR A 161 -11.57 -18.04 -22.02
N TYR A 162 -11.04 -18.83 -21.09
CA TYR A 162 -10.51 -20.15 -21.39
C TYR A 162 -11.59 -21.08 -21.97
N THR A 163 -12.79 -21.10 -21.38
CA THR A 163 -13.94 -21.87 -21.89
C THR A 163 -14.29 -21.45 -23.31
N PHE A 164 -14.37 -20.14 -23.61
CA PHE A 164 -14.64 -19.67 -24.98
C PHE A 164 -13.57 -20.09 -25.99
N MET A 165 -12.30 -20.10 -25.60
CA MET A 165 -11.23 -20.59 -26.49
C MET A 165 -11.31 -22.10 -26.71
N ASN A 166 -11.74 -22.86 -25.70
CA ASN A 166 -11.86 -24.31 -25.80
C ASN A 166 -13.12 -24.75 -26.58
N GLU A 167 -14.21 -23.98 -26.51
CA GLU A 167 -15.45 -24.20 -27.29
C GLU A 167 -15.32 -23.74 -28.75
N SER A 168 -14.42 -22.80 -29.03
CA SER A 168 -14.03 -22.43 -30.38
C SER A 168 -13.13 -23.52 -30.95
N GLU A 169 -13.72 -24.53 -31.62
CA GLU A 169 -12.99 -25.51 -32.44
C GLU A 169 -12.08 -24.81 -33.47
N ILE A 170 -10.88 -24.43 -33.05
CA ILE A 170 -9.73 -24.13 -33.91
C ILE A 170 -8.66 -25.15 -33.54
N TYR A 171 -8.99 -26.41 -33.78
CA TYR A 171 -8.07 -27.51 -34.05
C TYR A 171 -8.74 -28.43 -35.07
#